data_AF-A0A432HSN3-F1
#
_entry.id   AF-A0A432HSN3-F1
#
_cell.length_a   1.000
_cell.length_b   1.000
_cell.length_c   1.000
_cell.angle_alpha   90.00
_cell.angle_beta   90.00
_cell.angle_gamma   90.00
#
_symmetry.space_group_name_H-M   'P 1'
#
loop_
_entity.id
_entity.type
_entity.pdbx_description
1 polymer ?
#
loop_
_entity_poly.entity_id
_entity_poly.type
_entity_poly.pdbx_seq_one_letter_code
_entity_poly.pdbx_strand_id
1 'polypeptide(L)'
;MPTASPTTRSDDDVSTVLVTGGAGYIGSHAVRALRAAAHTVVVFDDLSAGHAAAVGDATLVEGDVRDTAQVETTLRRHAVTAVMHFAAVLSVGESVREPARYYDNNVRGSLSVLDAMLAAGVHRFVLSSTCAVYGNPVTTPIDEDHPTNPINAYGESKLVVERALAHYGRAYGLRAIALRYFNAAGADADGEVGEDHDPEIHLIPRAIEAACGGAKLQVFGEDYPTADGTCERDYVHVSDLATGHLRALEALDTGATTRVYNLGTGRPHSVREVIRAVERATGR
;
A
#
# COMPACT_ATOMS: atom_id res chain seq x y z
N MET A 1 -21.23 13.16 29.89
CA MET A 1 -20.03 13.16 29.05
C MET A 1 -20.25 14.14 27.92
N PRO A 2 -19.37 15.13 27.71
CA PRO A 2 -19.57 16.06 26.61
C PRO A 2 -19.22 15.36 25.30
N THR A 3 -20.20 15.30 24.41
CA THR A 3 -20.06 14.86 23.03
C THR A 3 -19.08 15.78 22.31
N ALA A 4 -18.00 15.22 21.78
CA ALA A 4 -17.05 15.97 20.94
C ALA A 4 -17.79 16.53 19.71
N SER A 5 -17.76 17.84 19.55
CA SER A 5 -18.27 18.52 18.37
C SER A 5 -17.44 18.14 17.14
N PRO A 6 -18.04 18.00 15.95
CA PRO A 6 -17.28 17.75 14.73
C PRO A 6 -16.46 19.01 14.40
N THR A 7 -15.14 18.89 14.46
CA THR A 7 -14.23 19.94 13.99
C THR A 7 -14.42 20.15 12.50
N THR A 8 -15.01 21.28 12.12
CA THR A 8 -15.05 21.76 10.73
C THR A 8 -13.63 22.03 10.26
N ARG A 9 -13.15 21.29 9.26
CA ARG A 9 -11.85 21.53 8.60
C ARG A 9 -11.85 22.92 7.96
N SER A 10 -10.77 23.68 8.14
CA SER A 10 -10.55 24.96 7.45
C SER A 10 -10.22 24.73 5.97
N ASP A 11 -10.47 25.70 5.10
CA ASP A 11 -10.07 25.66 3.68
C ASP A 11 -8.55 25.40 3.48
N ASP A 12 -7.72 25.73 4.48
CA ASP A 12 -6.28 25.43 4.51
C ASP A 12 -5.93 23.94 4.67
N ASP A 13 -6.92 23.08 4.95
CA ASP A 13 -6.71 21.65 5.24
C ASP A 13 -6.89 20.78 3.99
N VAL A 14 -7.34 21.34 2.86
CA VAL A 14 -7.53 20.63 1.59
C VAL A 14 -6.27 20.72 0.74
N SER A 15 -5.61 19.57 0.54
CA SER A 15 -4.39 19.46 -0.27
C SER A 15 -4.63 18.77 -1.62
N THR A 16 -3.83 19.13 -2.62
CA THR A 16 -3.64 18.27 -3.80
C THR A 16 -2.63 17.17 -3.45
N VAL A 17 -3.06 15.91 -3.58
CA VAL A 17 -2.25 14.72 -3.30
C VAL A 17 -1.99 13.96 -4.60
N LEU A 18 -0.72 13.67 -4.88
CA LEU A 18 -0.35 12.73 -5.94
C LEU A 18 -0.39 11.31 -5.38
N VAL A 19 -1.14 10.42 -6.04
CA VAL A 19 -1.18 8.99 -5.72
C VAL A 19 -0.51 8.24 -6.85
N THR A 20 0.76 7.87 -6.67
CA THR A 20 1.45 7.03 -7.65
C THR A 20 1.02 5.58 -7.47
N GLY A 21 0.71 4.84 -8.53
CA GLY A 21 0.12 3.50 -8.40
C GLY A 21 -1.36 3.55 -7.98
N GLY A 22 -2.02 4.70 -8.20
CA GLY A 22 -3.39 4.95 -7.78
C GLY A 22 -4.46 4.22 -8.61
N ALA A 23 -4.08 3.61 -9.74
CA ALA A 23 -4.98 2.77 -10.52
C ALA A 23 -4.96 1.30 -10.08
N GLY A 24 -4.07 0.93 -9.14
CA GLY A 24 -4.00 -0.42 -8.56
C GLY A 24 -5.00 -0.65 -7.42
N TYR A 25 -4.96 -1.86 -6.84
CA TYR A 25 -5.89 -2.28 -5.79
C TYR A 25 -5.93 -1.34 -4.57
N ILE A 26 -4.84 -1.23 -3.81
CA ILE A 26 -4.81 -0.40 -2.59
C ILE A 26 -4.84 1.10 -2.96
N GLY A 27 -4.16 1.47 -4.05
CA GLY A 27 -4.07 2.85 -4.52
C GLY A 27 -5.45 3.45 -4.86
N SER A 28 -6.32 2.70 -5.54
CA SER A 28 -7.67 3.17 -5.87
C SER A 28 -8.54 3.38 -4.63
N HIS A 29 -8.39 2.56 -3.60
CA HIS A 29 -9.07 2.77 -2.32
C HIS A 29 -8.53 4.02 -1.59
N ALA A 30 -7.22 4.30 -1.69
CA ALA A 30 -6.65 5.54 -1.17
C ALA A 30 -7.15 6.78 -1.94
N VAL A 31 -7.30 6.70 -3.26
CA VAL A 31 -7.92 7.75 -4.10
C VAL A 31 -9.33 8.05 -3.61
N ARG A 32 -10.16 7.01 -3.38
CA ARG A 32 -11.52 7.16 -2.86
C ARG A 32 -11.53 7.80 -1.48
N ALA A 33 -10.69 7.32 -0.55
CA ALA A 33 -10.60 7.85 0.81
C ALA A 33 -10.19 9.34 0.81
N LEU A 34 -9.21 9.71 -0.02
CA LEU A 34 -8.78 11.11 -0.18
C LEU A 34 -9.90 12.00 -0.73
N ARG A 35 -10.62 11.55 -1.77
CA ARG A 35 -11.75 12.30 -2.33
C ARG A 35 -12.90 12.45 -1.35
N ALA A 36 -13.23 11.40 -0.59
CA ALA A 36 -14.23 11.44 0.47
C ALA A 36 -13.83 12.42 1.59
N ALA A 37 -12.53 12.57 1.83
CA ALA A 37 -11.96 13.59 2.70
C ALA A 37 -11.70 14.94 1.99
N ALA A 38 -12.36 15.20 0.86
CA ALA A 38 -12.32 16.46 0.10
C ALA A 38 -10.93 16.89 -0.43
N HIS A 39 -9.92 16.00 -0.43
CA HIS A 39 -8.65 16.29 -1.09
C HIS A 39 -8.79 16.27 -2.62
N THR A 40 -8.01 17.12 -3.30
CA THR A 40 -7.84 16.99 -4.75
C THR A 40 -6.85 15.86 -5.01
N VAL A 41 -7.21 14.92 -5.89
CA VAL A 41 -6.37 13.75 -6.17
C VAL A 41 -5.89 13.75 -7.62
N VAL A 42 -4.59 13.54 -7.79
CA VAL A 42 -3.96 13.26 -9.08
C VAL A 42 -3.37 11.86 -9.00
N VAL A 43 -3.80 10.97 -9.89
CA VAL A 43 -3.23 9.63 -10.03
C VAL A 43 -2.12 9.66 -11.06
N PHE A 44 -0.99 9.03 -10.73
CA PHE A 44 0.12 8.82 -11.65
C PHE A 44 0.42 7.33 -11.74
N ASP A 45 0.19 6.72 -12.89
CA ASP A 45 0.19 5.27 -13.05
C ASP A 45 0.60 4.89 -14.46
N ASP A 46 1.34 3.79 -14.64
CA ASP A 46 1.71 3.30 -15.97
C ASP A 46 0.72 2.26 -16.51
N LEU A 47 -0.31 1.91 -15.70
CA LEU A 47 -1.33 0.92 -16.00
C LEU A 47 -0.76 -0.48 -16.30
N SER A 48 0.48 -0.75 -15.86
CA SER A 48 1.12 -2.06 -16.06
C SER A 48 0.41 -3.18 -15.29
N ALA A 49 -0.19 -2.85 -14.14
CA ALA A 49 -1.00 -3.74 -13.31
C ALA A 49 -2.25 -3.06 -12.74
N GLY A 50 -2.44 -1.77 -13.01
CA GLY A 50 -3.59 -0.98 -12.58
C GLY A 50 -4.60 -0.76 -13.71
N HIS A 51 -5.79 -0.29 -13.35
CA HIS A 51 -6.91 -0.10 -14.28
C HIS A 51 -7.38 1.35 -14.28
N ALA A 52 -7.39 2.00 -15.45
CA ALA A 52 -7.86 3.38 -15.57
C ALA A 52 -9.28 3.59 -15.02
N ALA A 53 -10.15 2.59 -15.13
CA ALA A 53 -11.50 2.62 -14.57
C ALA A 53 -11.52 2.73 -13.03
N ALA A 54 -10.52 2.19 -12.33
CA ALA A 54 -10.43 2.24 -10.87
C ALA A 54 -10.11 3.64 -10.33
N VAL A 55 -9.68 4.56 -11.20
CA VAL A 55 -9.35 5.96 -10.85
C VAL A 55 -10.62 6.80 -10.61
N GLY A 56 -11.75 6.42 -11.19
CA GLY A 56 -12.98 7.21 -11.17
C GLY A 56 -12.80 8.58 -11.84
N ASP A 57 -13.31 9.65 -11.22
CA ASP A 57 -13.22 11.01 -11.78
C ASP A 57 -11.93 11.78 -11.39
N ALA A 58 -10.97 11.12 -10.72
CA ALA A 58 -9.71 11.77 -10.42
C ALA A 58 -8.89 12.00 -11.70
N THR A 59 -7.97 12.97 -11.68
CA THR A 59 -7.09 13.19 -12.83
C THR A 59 -6.11 12.03 -12.94
N LEU A 60 -6.11 11.31 -14.07
CA LEU A 60 -5.09 10.31 -14.40
C LEU A 60 -4.00 10.93 -15.27
N VAL A 61 -2.75 10.79 -14.84
CA VAL A 61 -1.56 11.03 -15.64
C VAL A 61 -0.89 9.68 -15.89
N GLU A 62 -0.95 9.20 -17.14
CA GLU A 62 -0.27 7.97 -17.52
C GLU A 62 1.24 8.21 -17.63
N GLY A 63 2.02 7.43 -16.87
CA GLY A 63 3.46 7.63 -16.79
C GLY A 63 4.16 6.67 -15.85
N ASP A 64 5.47 6.52 -16.06
CA ASP A 64 6.34 5.66 -15.27
C ASP A 64 7.03 6.49 -14.18
N VAL A 65 7.00 6.02 -12.94
CA VAL A 65 7.62 6.73 -11.80
C VAL A 65 9.13 6.87 -11.94
N ARG A 66 9.77 6.08 -12.82
CA ARG A 66 11.19 6.19 -13.18
C ARG A 66 11.47 7.40 -14.08
N ASP A 67 10.46 7.99 -14.72
CA ASP A 67 10.57 9.27 -15.41
C ASP A 67 10.45 10.44 -14.42
N THR A 68 11.58 10.74 -13.76
CA THR A 68 11.69 11.82 -12.78
C THR A 68 11.18 13.16 -13.31
N ALA A 69 11.41 13.48 -14.59
CA ALA A 69 11.01 14.75 -15.18
C ALA A 69 9.49 14.86 -15.37
N GLN A 70 8.85 13.76 -15.77
CA GLN A 70 7.39 13.69 -15.88
C GLN A 70 6.73 13.78 -14.50
N VAL A 71 7.28 13.10 -13.49
CA VAL A 71 6.81 13.19 -12.09
C VAL A 71 6.93 14.64 -11.60
N GLU A 72 8.08 15.29 -11.78
CA GLU A 72 8.28 16.69 -11.39
C GLU A 72 7.29 17.63 -12.09
N THR A 73 7.13 17.47 -13.40
CA THR A 73 6.17 18.26 -14.20
C THR A 73 4.75 18.09 -13.66
N THR A 74 4.36 16.87 -13.29
CA THR A 74 3.04 16.57 -12.72
C THR A 74 2.86 17.24 -11.37
N LEU A 75 3.85 17.12 -10.48
CA LEU A 75 3.84 17.75 -9.15
C LEU A 75 3.63 19.27 -9.27
N ARG A 76 4.38 19.94 -10.15
CA ARG A 76 4.28 21.40 -10.36
C ARG A 76 2.96 21.79 -11.01
N ARG A 77 2.56 21.10 -12.09
CA ARG A 77 1.35 21.42 -12.88
C ARG A 77 0.09 21.40 -12.04
N HIS A 78 0.00 20.46 -11.10
CA HIS A 78 -1.19 20.27 -10.26
C HIS A 78 -1.05 20.90 -8.87
N ALA A 79 0.01 21.65 -8.60
CA ALA A 79 0.30 22.22 -7.28
C ALA A 79 0.22 21.16 -6.17
N VAL A 80 0.82 19.99 -6.42
CA VAL A 80 0.83 18.88 -5.47
C VAL A 80 1.57 19.30 -4.21
N THR A 81 1.05 18.92 -3.05
CA THR A 81 1.65 19.27 -1.75
C THR A 81 1.97 18.05 -0.88
N ALA A 82 1.59 16.85 -1.31
CA ALA A 82 1.96 15.58 -0.70
C ALA A 82 1.89 14.43 -1.72
N VAL A 83 2.64 13.36 -1.48
CA VAL A 83 2.62 12.15 -2.32
C VAL A 83 2.28 10.93 -1.47
N MET A 84 1.34 10.10 -1.94
CA MET A 84 1.14 8.73 -1.46
C MET A 84 1.67 7.74 -2.51
N HIS A 85 2.64 6.92 -2.12
CA HIS A 85 3.39 6.09 -3.06
C HIS A 85 3.02 4.61 -2.94
N PHE A 86 2.27 4.10 -3.94
CA PHE A 86 1.87 2.70 -4.09
C PHE A 86 2.53 2.01 -5.29
N ALA A 87 3.14 2.75 -6.22
CA ALA A 87 3.75 2.22 -7.44
C ALA A 87 4.95 1.31 -7.14
N ALA A 88 4.70 0.00 -7.06
CA ALA A 88 5.70 -1.03 -6.82
C ALA A 88 5.23 -2.38 -7.36
N VAL A 89 6.16 -3.19 -7.87
CA VAL A 89 5.91 -4.62 -8.10
C VAL A 89 5.97 -5.38 -6.77
N LEU A 90 5.09 -6.36 -6.59
CA LEU A 90 4.78 -6.92 -5.27
C LEU A 90 4.90 -8.44 -5.10
N SER A 91 5.09 -9.20 -6.18
CA SER A 91 5.10 -10.66 -6.13
C SER A 91 6.38 -11.20 -5.50
N VAL A 92 6.27 -11.72 -4.27
CA VAL A 92 7.40 -12.35 -3.56
C VAL A 92 8.04 -13.46 -4.42
N GLY A 93 7.24 -14.34 -5.01
CA GLY A 93 7.73 -15.46 -5.80
C GLY A 93 8.41 -15.03 -7.10
N GLU A 94 7.97 -13.94 -7.72
CA GLU A 94 8.63 -13.34 -8.87
C GLU A 94 9.94 -12.66 -8.46
N SER A 95 9.97 -11.97 -7.32
CA SER A 95 11.16 -11.24 -6.84
C SER A 95 12.39 -12.15 -6.63
N VAL A 96 12.17 -13.43 -6.33
CA VAL A 96 13.25 -14.43 -6.23
C VAL A 96 13.82 -14.79 -7.61
N ARG A 97 12.97 -14.80 -8.64
CA ARG A 97 13.35 -15.15 -10.03
C ARG A 97 13.90 -13.95 -10.79
N GLU A 98 13.34 -12.76 -10.57
CA GLU A 98 13.65 -11.52 -11.28
C GLU A 98 14.03 -10.37 -10.34
N PRO A 99 15.08 -10.51 -9.50
CA PRO A 99 15.41 -9.51 -8.49
C PRO A 99 15.72 -8.13 -9.10
N ALA A 100 16.34 -8.08 -10.29
CA ALA A 100 16.69 -6.82 -10.97
C ALA A 100 15.46 -5.93 -11.22
N ARG A 101 14.30 -6.53 -11.56
CA ARG A 101 13.04 -5.81 -11.79
C ARG A 101 12.55 -5.11 -10.53
N TYR A 102 12.72 -5.72 -9.36
CA TYR A 102 12.29 -5.16 -8.08
C TYR A 102 13.19 -3.99 -7.66
N TYR A 103 14.50 -4.08 -7.88
CA TYR A 103 15.39 -2.93 -7.62
C TYR A 103 15.14 -1.77 -8.60
N ASP A 104 14.97 -2.04 -9.89
CA ASP A 104 14.74 -0.97 -10.87
C ASP A 104 13.36 -0.31 -10.68
N ASN A 105 12.29 -1.09 -10.47
CA ASN A 105 10.97 -0.50 -10.28
C ASN A 105 10.81 0.10 -8.88
N ASN A 106 11.06 -0.67 -7.83
CA ASN A 106 10.70 -0.26 -6.47
C ASN A 106 11.77 0.68 -5.88
N VAL A 107 13.07 0.39 -6.04
CA VAL A 107 14.10 1.27 -5.46
C VAL A 107 14.31 2.48 -6.33
N ARG A 108 14.70 2.30 -7.60
CA ARG A 108 14.98 3.45 -8.49
C ARG A 108 13.72 4.26 -8.76
N GLY A 109 12.56 3.63 -8.98
CA GLY A 109 11.28 4.35 -9.12
C GLY A 109 10.91 5.18 -7.89
N SER A 110 11.03 4.64 -6.67
CA SER A 110 10.80 5.44 -5.45
C SER A 110 11.80 6.59 -5.33
N LEU A 111 13.09 6.38 -5.61
CA LEU A 111 14.10 7.44 -5.56
C LEU A 111 13.81 8.54 -6.59
N SER A 112 13.39 8.18 -7.81
CA SER A 112 12.94 9.13 -8.83
C SER A 112 11.79 10.00 -8.35
N VAL A 113 10.79 9.42 -7.65
CA VAL A 113 9.69 10.18 -7.05
C VAL A 113 10.21 11.13 -5.97
N LEU A 114 11.08 10.66 -5.07
CA LEU A 114 11.64 11.50 -4.00
C LEU A 114 12.45 12.67 -4.57
N ASP A 115 13.27 12.44 -5.60
CA ASP A 115 14.07 13.49 -6.23
C ASP A 115 13.18 14.52 -6.94
N ALA A 116 12.14 14.07 -7.65
CA ALA A 116 11.14 14.94 -8.26
C ALA A 116 10.38 15.78 -7.22
N MET A 117 10.06 15.19 -6.07
CA MET A 117 9.44 15.89 -4.94
C MET A 117 10.33 17.02 -4.42
N LEU A 118 11.62 16.74 -4.19
CA LEU A 118 12.56 17.77 -3.73
C LEU A 118 12.71 18.90 -4.75
N ALA A 119 12.82 18.58 -6.04
CA ALA A 119 12.88 19.58 -7.10
C ALA A 119 11.62 20.45 -7.11
N ALA A 120 10.44 19.86 -6.93
CA ALA A 120 9.14 20.54 -6.89
C ALA A 120 8.83 21.26 -5.57
N GLY A 121 9.65 21.11 -4.52
CA GLY A 121 9.39 21.68 -3.19
C GLY A 121 8.31 20.95 -2.39
N VAL A 122 8.07 19.67 -2.67
CA VAL A 122 7.10 18.82 -1.98
C VAL A 122 7.82 17.99 -0.92
N HIS A 123 7.39 18.08 0.35
CA HIS A 123 8.13 17.50 1.48
C HIS A 123 7.36 16.46 2.30
N ARG A 124 6.15 16.09 1.90
CA ARG A 124 5.29 15.12 2.62
C ARG A 124 5.11 13.84 1.80
N PHE A 125 5.49 12.70 2.38
CA PHE A 125 5.48 11.41 1.69
C PHE A 125 4.84 10.32 2.55
N VAL A 126 3.87 9.59 2.01
CA VAL A 126 3.36 8.36 2.63
C VAL A 126 3.79 7.18 1.77
N LEU A 127 4.52 6.25 2.36
CA LEU A 127 5.00 5.04 1.67
C LEU A 127 4.11 3.84 2.00
N SER A 128 3.59 3.19 0.96
CA SER A 128 3.13 1.81 1.03
C SER A 128 4.36 0.90 1.20
N SER A 129 4.63 0.46 2.44
CA SER A 129 5.66 -0.53 2.74
C SER A 129 5.03 -1.90 2.98
N THR A 130 5.79 -2.84 3.55
CA THR A 130 5.36 -4.23 3.72
C THR A 130 5.96 -4.83 4.98
N CYS A 131 5.25 -5.74 5.62
CA CYS A 131 5.82 -6.56 6.70
C CYS A 131 6.88 -7.55 6.20
N ALA A 132 7.03 -7.76 4.88
CA ALA A 132 8.11 -8.58 4.32
C ALA A 132 9.52 -8.05 4.65
N VAL A 133 9.63 -6.77 5.07
CA VAL A 133 10.89 -6.18 5.57
C VAL A 133 11.41 -6.85 6.84
N TYR A 134 10.53 -7.47 7.64
CA TYR A 134 10.92 -8.19 8.85
C TYR A 134 11.57 -9.54 8.54
N GLY A 135 11.23 -10.16 7.40
CA GLY A 135 11.66 -11.50 7.05
C GLY A 135 10.99 -12.58 7.91
N ASN A 136 11.78 -13.56 8.35
CA ASN A 136 11.27 -14.60 9.25
C ASN A 136 11.10 -14.01 10.66
N PRO A 137 9.89 -14.10 11.26
CA PRO A 137 9.64 -13.53 12.58
C PRO A 137 10.46 -14.25 13.65
N VAL A 138 11.01 -13.47 14.58
CA VAL A 138 11.69 -13.97 15.80
C VAL A 138 10.67 -14.12 16.93
N THR A 139 9.71 -13.20 17.02
CA THR A 139 8.60 -13.23 17.97
C THR A 139 7.31 -12.78 17.29
N THR A 140 6.17 -13.23 17.83
CA THR A 140 4.84 -12.77 17.42
C THR A 140 4.04 -12.32 18.67
N PRO A 141 3.25 -11.24 18.59
CA PRO A 141 3.06 -10.34 17.44
C PRO A 141 4.34 -9.54 17.10
N ILE A 142 4.43 -9.07 15.85
CA ILE A 142 5.57 -8.28 15.33
C ILE A 142 5.27 -6.80 15.56
N ASP A 143 6.08 -6.14 16.38
CA ASP A 143 6.07 -4.67 16.54
C ASP A 143 7.09 -4.00 15.59
N GLU A 144 7.13 -2.67 15.59
CA GLU A 144 8.00 -1.88 14.72
C GLU A 144 9.49 -1.94 15.10
N ASP A 145 9.82 -2.34 16.32
CA ASP A 145 11.18 -2.51 16.84
C ASP A 145 11.77 -3.88 16.44
N HIS A 146 10.94 -4.78 15.91
CA HIS A 146 11.38 -6.09 15.42
C HIS A 146 12.51 -5.95 14.36
N PRO A 147 13.54 -6.83 14.38
CA PRO A 147 14.59 -6.83 13.38
C PRO A 147 14.06 -6.87 11.94
N THR A 148 14.68 -6.08 11.06
CA THR A 148 14.39 -6.06 9.63
C THR A 148 15.43 -6.87 8.85
N ASN A 149 15.09 -8.11 8.52
CA ASN A 149 15.96 -9.06 7.80
C ASN A 149 15.20 -9.75 6.65
N PRO A 150 14.84 -9.01 5.58
CA PRO A 150 14.04 -9.54 4.49
C PRO A 150 14.75 -10.71 3.79
N ILE A 151 13.97 -11.67 3.32
CA ILE A 151 14.47 -12.93 2.73
C ILE A 151 14.31 -13.00 1.21
N ASN A 152 13.87 -11.91 0.58
CA ASN A 152 13.63 -11.82 -0.86
C ASN A 152 13.79 -10.38 -1.36
N ALA A 153 13.91 -10.20 -2.68
CA ALA A 153 14.16 -8.89 -3.28
C ALA A 153 12.98 -7.92 -3.14
N TYR A 154 11.74 -8.41 -3.01
CA TYR A 154 10.59 -7.56 -2.73
C TYR A 154 10.72 -6.87 -1.36
N GLY A 155 10.91 -7.64 -0.29
CA GLY A 155 11.11 -7.11 1.06
C GLY A 155 12.35 -6.21 1.15
N GLU A 156 13.47 -6.61 0.53
CA GLU A 156 14.69 -5.79 0.52
C GLU A 156 14.47 -4.46 -0.21
N SER A 157 13.77 -4.47 -1.36
CA SER A 157 13.50 -3.24 -2.11
C SER A 157 12.71 -2.21 -1.30
N LYS A 158 11.70 -2.66 -0.53
CA LYS A 158 10.91 -1.79 0.35
C LYS A 158 11.74 -1.26 1.53
N LEU A 159 12.58 -2.11 2.13
CA LEU A 159 13.47 -1.72 3.24
C LEU A 159 14.53 -0.71 2.80
N VAL A 160 15.06 -0.83 1.57
CA VAL A 160 16.00 0.16 1.01
C VAL A 160 15.34 1.54 0.91
N VAL A 161 14.09 1.61 0.44
CA VAL A 161 13.34 2.88 0.36
C VAL A 161 13.07 3.44 1.76
N GLU A 162 12.66 2.63 2.74
CA GLU A 162 12.51 3.09 4.13
C GLU A 162 13.80 3.72 4.70
N ARG A 163 14.95 3.07 4.45
CA ARG A 163 16.26 3.59 4.87
C ARG A 163 16.60 4.90 4.16
N ALA A 164 16.25 5.02 2.87
CA ALA A 164 16.43 6.26 2.12
C ALA A 164 15.60 7.40 2.71
N LEU A 165 14.34 7.16 3.10
CA LEU A 165 13.47 8.18 3.71
C LEU A 165 14.07 8.79 4.97
N ALA A 166 14.72 7.99 5.82
CA ALA A 166 15.41 8.50 7.00
C ALA A 166 16.59 9.43 6.65
N HIS A 167 17.33 9.13 5.57
CA HIS A 167 18.41 9.98 5.07
C HIS A 167 17.88 11.26 4.42
N TYR A 168 16.84 11.15 3.59
CA TYR A 168 16.20 12.29 2.93
C TYR A 168 15.59 13.25 3.96
N GLY A 169 15.01 12.72 5.05
CA GLY A 169 14.51 13.56 6.14
C GLY A 169 15.61 14.34 6.85
N ARG A 170 16.76 13.71 7.13
CA ARG A 170 17.91 14.39 7.75
C ARG A 170 18.56 15.42 6.83
N ALA A 171 18.70 15.11 5.55
CA ALA A 171 19.44 15.94 4.60
C ALA A 171 18.60 17.08 3.99
N TYR A 172 17.32 16.81 3.72
CA TYR A 172 16.47 17.67 2.88
C TYR A 172 15.14 18.06 3.54
N GLY A 173 14.91 17.68 4.80
CA GLY A 173 13.69 18.02 5.53
C GLY A 173 12.43 17.28 5.04
N LEU A 174 12.58 16.22 4.24
CA LEU A 174 11.46 15.35 3.85
C LEU A 174 10.85 14.69 5.09
N ARG A 175 9.53 14.76 5.23
CA ARG A 175 8.79 14.09 6.31
C ARG A 175 8.00 12.95 5.71
N ALA A 176 8.23 11.74 6.22
CA ALA A 176 7.64 10.55 5.63
C ALA A 176 7.06 9.57 6.65
N ILE A 177 5.90 9.00 6.36
CA ILE A 177 5.36 7.88 7.13
C ILE A 177 5.35 6.63 6.25
N ALA A 178 6.07 5.59 6.67
CA ALA A 178 6.02 4.29 6.02
C ALA A 178 5.05 3.36 6.76
N LEU A 179 4.14 2.75 6.00
CA LEU A 179 3.10 1.87 6.53
C LEU A 179 3.44 0.44 6.13
N ARG A 180 3.85 -0.37 7.10
CA ARG A 180 4.16 -1.80 6.92
C ARG A 180 2.89 -2.59 7.17
N TYR A 181 2.26 -3.11 6.13
CA TYR A 181 1.10 -4.00 6.29
C TYR A 181 1.39 -5.41 5.78
N PHE A 182 0.56 -6.33 6.26
CA PHE A 182 0.61 -7.75 5.96
C PHE A 182 -0.15 -8.05 4.65
N ASN A 183 -1.37 -8.59 4.73
CA ASN A 183 -2.14 -8.95 3.54
C ASN A 183 -3.36 -8.03 3.44
N ALA A 184 -3.42 -7.24 2.37
CA ALA A 184 -4.64 -6.49 2.04
C ALA A 184 -5.74 -7.48 1.61
N ALA A 185 -6.99 -7.18 1.98
CA ALA A 185 -8.14 -8.00 1.66
C ALA A 185 -9.43 -7.17 1.59
N GLY A 186 -10.47 -7.73 0.98
CA GLY A 186 -11.77 -7.08 0.85
C GLY A 186 -11.86 -6.14 -0.35
N ALA A 187 -12.90 -5.32 -0.39
CA ALA A 187 -13.17 -4.40 -1.49
C ALA A 187 -13.96 -3.20 -0.98
N ASP A 188 -14.21 -2.24 -1.86
CA ASP A 188 -15.15 -1.15 -1.58
C ASP A 188 -16.53 -1.72 -1.26
N ALA A 189 -17.21 -1.14 -0.27
CA ALA A 189 -18.48 -1.65 0.23
C ALA A 189 -19.62 -1.57 -0.80
N ASP A 190 -19.54 -0.59 -1.71
CA ASP A 190 -20.48 -0.40 -2.80
C ASP A 190 -20.08 -1.19 -4.07
N GLY A 191 -18.93 -1.88 -4.03
CA GLY A 191 -18.43 -2.72 -5.12
C GLY A 191 -17.88 -1.94 -6.31
N GLU A 192 -17.58 -0.65 -6.15
CA GLU A 192 -17.09 0.20 -7.26
C GLU A 192 -15.62 -0.06 -7.61
N VAL A 193 -14.81 -0.44 -6.62
CA VAL A 193 -13.42 -0.88 -6.81
C VAL A 193 -13.13 -2.11 -5.96
N GLY A 194 -12.24 -2.96 -6.45
CA GLY A 194 -11.82 -4.19 -5.79
C GLY A 194 -10.44 -4.60 -6.25
N GLU A 195 -10.02 -5.79 -5.83
CA GLU A 195 -8.79 -6.40 -6.30
C GLU A 195 -9.00 -7.04 -7.67
N ASP A 196 -8.19 -6.65 -8.66
CA ASP A 196 -8.20 -7.19 -10.01
C ASP A 196 -6.76 -7.28 -10.54
N HIS A 197 -6.12 -8.42 -10.27
CA HIS A 197 -4.77 -8.72 -10.72
C HIS A 197 -4.77 -9.87 -11.73
N ASP A 198 -3.91 -9.79 -12.76
CA ASP A 198 -3.67 -10.88 -13.70
C ASP A 198 -2.16 -11.14 -13.85
N PRO A 199 -1.62 -12.29 -13.37
CA PRO A 199 -2.32 -13.35 -12.65
C PRO A 199 -2.60 -12.99 -11.18
N GLU A 200 -3.72 -13.46 -10.64
CA GLU A 200 -4.05 -13.34 -9.23
C GLU A 200 -3.28 -14.38 -8.38
N ILE A 201 -2.61 -13.91 -7.33
CA ILE A 201 -1.70 -14.71 -6.49
C ILE A 201 -2.11 -14.75 -5.01
N HIS A 202 -3.02 -13.88 -4.58
CA HIS A 202 -3.45 -13.75 -3.19
C HIS A 202 -4.51 -14.77 -2.81
N LEU A 203 -4.48 -15.18 -1.53
CA LEU A 203 -5.29 -16.31 -1.05
C LEU A 203 -6.79 -16.07 -1.19
N ILE A 204 -7.28 -14.91 -0.76
CA ILE A 204 -8.72 -14.63 -0.67
C ILE A 204 -9.36 -14.57 -2.07
N PRO A 205 -8.84 -13.78 -3.03
CA PRO A 205 -9.37 -13.79 -4.40
C PRO A 205 -9.35 -15.19 -5.04
N ARG A 206 -8.25 -15.95 -4.89
CA ARG A 206 -8.17 -17.32 -5.44
C ARG A 206 -9.14 -18.30 -4.77
N ALA A 207 -9.42 -18.14 -3.48
CA ALA A 207 -10.42 -18.93 -2.79
C ALA A 207 -11.84 -18.59 -3.27
N ILE A 208 -12.14 -17.31 -3.49
CA ILE A 208 -13.40 -16.84 -4.07
C ILE A 208 -13.57 -17.36 -5.50
N GLU A 209 -12.52 -17.28 -6.32
CA GLU A 209 -12.51 -17.79 -7.71
C GLU A 209 -12.84 -19.29 -7.72
N ALA A 210 -12.21 -20.08 -6.87
CA ALA A 210 -12.47 -21.51 -6.73
C ALA A 210 -13.93 -21.80 -6.34
N ALA A 211 -14.49 -21.06 -5.35
CA ALA A 211 -15.89 -21.20 -4.94
C ALA A 211 -16.87 -20.80 -6.05
N CYS A 212 -16.49 -19.84 -6.90
CA CYS A 212 -17.27 -19.40 -8.05
C CYS A 212 -17.17 -20.35 -9.27
N GLY A 213 -16.43 -21.45 -9.18
CA GLY A 213 -16.28 -22.46 -10.23
C GLY A 213 -15.08 -22.27 -11.15
N GLY A 214 -14.14 -21.39 -10.78
CA GLY A 214 -12.86 -21.20 -11.45
C GLY A 214 -11.82 -22.26 -11.08
N ALA A 215 -10.54 -21.88 -11.12
CA ALA A 215 -9.44 -22.81 -10.83
C ALA A 215 -9.48 -23.32 -9.38
N LYS A 216 -9.01 -24.56 -9.16
CA LYS A 216 -8.91 -25.12 -7.80
C LYS A 216 -7.89 -24.34 -6.98
N LEU A 217 -8.24 -24.04 -5.72
CA LEU A 217 -7.30 -23.50 -4.76
C LEU A 217 -6.31 -24.57 -4.30
N GLN A 218 -5.02 -24.27 -4.41
CA GLN A 218 -3.96 -25.11 -3.84
C GLN A 218 -3.54 -24.58 -2.47
N VAL A 219 -3.56 -25.45 -1.46
CA VAL A 219 -3.07 -25.15 -0.10
C VAL A 219 -1.65 -25.68 0.03
N PHE A 220 -0.71 -24.81 0.42
CA PHE A 220 0.69 -25.17 0.59
C PHE A 220 1.02 -25.39 2.08
N GLY A 221 1.22 -26.65 2.44
CA GLY A 221 1.57 -27.10 3.79
C GLY A 221 0.36 -27.31 4.70
N GLU A 222 0.37 -28.44 5.41
CA GLU A 222 -0.66 -28.85 6.37
C GLU A 222 -0.04 -29.35 7.69
N ASP A 223 1.25 -29.10 7.89
CA ASP A 223 2.11 -29.55 8.98
C ASP A 223 2.78 -28.38 9.72
N TYR A 224 2.25 -27.16 9.57
CA TYR A 224 2.70 -26.02 10.36
C TYR A 224 2.35 -26.20 11.84
N PRO A 225 3.11 -25.59 12.77
CA PRO A 225 2.80 -25.60 14.20
C PRO A 225 1.66 -24.61 14.54
N THR A 226 0.52 -24.75 13.87
CA THR A 226 -0.72 -23.96 14.06
C THR A 226 -1.88 -24.89 14.41
N ALA A 227 -2.99 -24.34 14.89
CA ALA A 227 -4.10 -25.14 15.42
C ALA A 227 -4.70 -26.13 14.39
N ASP A 228 -4.70 -25.77 13.11
CA ASP A 228 -5.18 -26.62 12.02
C ASP A 228 -4.10 -26.99 11.01
N GLY A 229 -2.82 -26.84 11.35
CA GLY A 229 -1.70 -27.24 10.50
C GLY A 229 -1.45 -26.36 9.27
N THR A 230 -2.33 -25.39 8.96
CA THR A 230 -2.13 -24.48 7.83
C THR A 230 -1.52 -23.15 8.25
N CYS A 231 -0.86 -22.46 7.32
CA CYS A 231 -0.13 -21.24 7.68
C CYS A 231 -1.08 -20.10 8.11
N GLU A 232 -0.65 -19.32 9.09
CA GLU A 232 -1.38 -18.20 9.67
C GLU A 232 -0.85 -16.85 9.15
N ARG A 233 -1.75 -15.92 8.85
CA ARG A 233 -1.43 -14.57 8.32
C ARG A 233 -2.41 -13.53 8.87
N ASP A 234 -1.95 -12.29 8.98
CA ASP A 234 -2.83 -11.15 9.29
C ASP A 234 -3.41 -10.58 7.98
N TYR A 235 -4.74 -10.45 7.93
CA TYR A 235 -5.50 -9.93 6.79
C TYR A 235 -6.21 -8.65 7.22
N VAL A 236 -5.88 -7.54 6.56
CA VAL A 236 -6.40 -6.20 6.87
C VAL A 236 -7.32 -5.75 5.76
N HIS A 237 -8.49 -5.22 6.11
CA HIS A 237 -9.42 -4.71 5.12
C HIS A 237 -8.79 -3.53 4.36
N VAL A 238 -8.92 -3.50 3.04
CA VAL A 238 -8.30 -2.49 2.18
C VAL A 238 -8.82 -1.08 2.48
N SER A 239 -10.09 -0.93 2.89
CA SER A 239 -10.62 0.36 3.37
C SER A 239 -9.98 0.83 4.68
N ASP A 240 -9.59 -0.10 5.56
CA ASP A 240 -8.84 0.24 6.78
C ASP A 240 -7.41 0.65 6.43
N LEU A 241 -6.79 -0.01 5.45
CA LEU A 241 -5.50 0.41 4.91
C LEU A 241 -5.59 1.82 4.31
N ALA A 242 -6.59 2.11 3.49
CA ALA A 242 -6.82 3.44 2.92
C ALA A 242 -7.01 4.50 4.02
N THR A 243 -7.77 4.17 5.06
CA THR A 243 -7.91 5.03 6.24
C THR A 243 -6.57 5.25 6.94
N GLY A 244 -5.74 4.22 7.09
CA GLY A 244 -4.40 4.33 7.66
C GLY A 244 -3.48 5.27 6.85
N HIS A 245 -3.56 5.23 5.52
CA HIS A 245 -2.80 6.16 4.66
C HIS A 245 -3.29 7.60 4.80
N LEU A 246 -4.62 7.81 4.87
CA LEU A 246 -5.19 9.13 5.12
C LEU A 246 -4.74 9.69 6.49
N ARG A 247 -4.79 8.88 7.55
CA ARG A 247 -4.29 9.27 8.89
C ARG A 247 -2.80 9.59 8.89
N ALA A 248 -2.00 8.86 8.12
CA ALA A 248 -0.58 9.16 7.96
C ALA A 248 -0.37 10.53 7.28
N LEU A 249 -1.16 10.86 6.25
CA LEU A 249 -1.12 12.18 5.63
C LEU A 249 -1.50 13.29 6.63
N GLU A 250 -2.63 13.14 7.34
CA GLU A 250 -3.09 14.11 8.35
C GLU A 250 -2.04 14.30 9.48
N ALA A 251 -1.35 13.23 9.89
CA ALA A 251 -0.25 13.33 10.85
C ALA A 251 0.92 14.16 10.30
N LEU A 252 1.29 13.98 9.02
CA LEU A 252 2.31 14.81 8.38
C LEU A 252 1.87 16.27 8.26
N ASP A 253 0.58 16.54 8.06
CA ASP A 253 0.01 17.89 7.98
C ASP A 253 0.16 18.62 9.32
N THR A 254 0.02 17.89 10.43
CA THR A 254 0.15 18.42 11.81
C THR A 254 1.58 18.41 12.36
N GLY A 255 2.58 18.09 11.53
CA GLY A 255 4.00 18.22 11.92
C GLY A 255 4.70 16.91 12.28
N ALA A 256 4.10 15.75 12.04
CA ALA A 256 4.77 14.47 12.30
C ALA A 256 6.13 14.37 11.59
N THR A 257 7.09 13.79 12.29
CA THR A 257 8.42 13.49 11.77
C THR A 257 8.42 12.13 11.06
N THR A 258 9.53 11.80 10.42
CA THR A 258 9.64 10.52 9.71
C THR A 258 9.47 9.33 10.66
N ARG A 259 8.50 8.47 10.39
CA ARG A 259 8.10 7.34 11.24
C ARG A 259 7.70 6.13 10.41
N VAL A 260 7.66 4.98 11.07
CA VAL A 260 7.18 3.71 10.52
C VAL A 260 6.09 3.17 11.45
N TYR A 261 5.03 2.62 10.86
CA TYR A 261 3.94 1.98 11.61
C TYR A 261 3.54 0.66 10.95
N ASN A 262 3.24 -0.33 11.77
CA ASN A 262 2.55 -1.54 11.34
C ASN A 262 1.07 -1.24 11.17
N LEU A 263 0.48 -1.70 10.07
CA LEU A 263 -0.97 -1.73 9.87
C LEU A 263 -1.41 -3.20 9.77
N GLY A 264 -2.08 -3.65 10.81
CA GLY A 264 -2.49 -5.04 11.04
C GLY A 264 -3.73 -5.10 11.90
N THR A 265 -4.45 -6.22 11.89
CA THR A 265 -5.51 -6.48 12.86
C THR A 265 -4.95 -6.96 14.20
N GLY A 266 -3.70 -7.45 14.20
CA GLY A 266 -3.07 -8.10 15.34
C GLY A 266 -3.65 -9.49 15.62
N ARG A 267 -4.52 -10.00 14.73
CA ARG A 267 -5.18 -11.30 14.85
C ARG A 267 -4.88 -12.13 13.60
N PRO A 268 -4.06 -13.18 13.71
CA PRO A 268 -3.81 -14.05 12.57
C PRO A 268 -5.03 -14.90 12.25
N HIS A 269 -5.18 -15.24 10.97
CA HIS A 269 -6.10 -16.24 10.46
C HIS A 269 -5.34 -17.27 9.62
N SER A 270 -5.67 -18.54 9.82
CA SER A 270 -5.13 -19.66 9.05
C SER A 270 -5.76 -19.74 7.65
N VAL A 271 -5.08 -20.43 6.72
CA VAL A 271 -5.62 -20.67 5.37
C VAL A 271 -6.99 -21.36 5.43
N ARG A 272 -7.16 -22.35 6.31
CA ARG A 272 -8.43 -23.05 6.48
C ARG A 272 -9.53 -22.16 7.07
N GLU A 273 -9.20 -21.23 7.97
CA GLU A 273 -10.18 -20.23 8.44
C GLU A 273 -10.63 -19.30 7.32
N VAL A 274 -9.71 -18.88 6.44
CA VAL A 274 -10.03 -18.07 5.26
C VAL A 274 -10.95 -18.83 4.31
N ILE A 275 -10.64 -20.09 3.99
CA ILE A 275 -11.49 -20.95 3.15
C ILE A 275 -12.90 -21.04 3.75
N ARG A 276 -13.01 -21.35 5.05
CA ARG A 276 -14.31 -21.39 5.74
C ARG A 276 -15.04 -20.06 5.70
N ALA A 277 -14.33 -18.93 5.72
CA ALA A 277 -14.96 -17.61 5.60
C ALA A 277 -15.55 -17.38 4.20
N VAL A 278 -14.84 -17.80 3.16
CA VAL A 278 -15.33 -17.75 1.77
C VAL A 278 -16.53 -18.67 1.58
N GLU A 279 -16.49 -19.91 2.09
CA GLU A 279 -17.63 -20.84 2.05
C GLU A 279 -18.87 -20.23 2.70
N ARG A 280 -18.72 -19.61 3.89
CA ARG A 280 -19.82 -18.93 4.57
C ARG A 280 -20.35 -17.73 3.78
N ALA A 281 -19.48 -16.93 3.19
CA ALA A 281 -19.86 -15.72 2.46
C ALA A 281 -20.54 -16.03 1.12
N THR A 282 -20.15 -17.12 0.47
CA THR A 282 -20.66 -17.51 -0.86
C THR A 282 -21.77 -18.56 -0.81
N GLY A 283 -21.88 -19.29 0.30
CA GLY A 283 -22.78 -20.43 0.44
C GLY A 283 -22.37 -21.64 -0.42
N ARG A 284 -21.11 -21.71 -0.83
CA ARG A 284 -20.55 -22.72 -1.73
C ARG A 284 -19.37 -23.45 -1.12
#